data_AF-A0A6A6E3P3-F1
#
_entry.id   AF-A0A6A6E3P3-F1
#
_cell.length_a   1.000
_cell.length_b   1.000
_cell.length_c   1.000
_cell.angle_alpha   90.00
_cell.angle_beta   90.00
_cell.angle_gamma   90.00
#
_symmetry.space_group_name_H-M   'P 1'
#
loop_
_entity.id
_entity.type
_entity.pdbx_description
1 polymer ?
#
loop_
_entity_poly.entity_id
_entity_poly.type
_entity_poly.pdbx_seq_one_letter_code
_entity_poly.pdbx_strand_id
1 'polypeptide(L)' 'MLGQTYLWIDSLCIVQDDIRNWRPEGSKMADTYENAFLTISATASSDSSVGILWRSQG' A
#
# COMPACT_ATOMS: atom_id res chain seq x y z
N MET A 1 2.60 21.31 -0.47
CA MET A 1 3.31 20.03 -0.25
C MET A 1 2.89 19.49 1.11
N LEU A 2 2.57 18.21 1.24
CA LEU A 2 1.90 17.66 2.43
C LEU A 2 2.78 17.52 3.69
N GLY A 3 4.06 17.90 3.63
CA GLY A 3 4.94 17.99 4.82
C GLY A 3 5.21 16.66 5.57
N GLN A 4 4.74 15.53 5.05
CA GLN A 4 4.80 14.24 5.74
C GLN A 4 6.11 13.50 5.43
N THR A 5 6.84 13.11 6.48
CA THR A 5 8.12 12.39 6.39
C THR A 5 7.98 10.88 6.62
N TYR A 6 6.81 10.43 7.05
CA TYR A 6 6.54 9.02 7.34
C TYR A 6 5.60 8.44 6.28
N LEU A 7 6.04 7.35 5.65
CA LEU A 7 5.29 6.61 4.66
C LEU A 7 5.14 5.16 5.13
N TRP A 8 3.90 4.69 5.18
CA TRP A 8 3.59 3.28 5.43
C TRP A 8 3.21 2.61 4.11
N ILE A 9 3.77 1.44 3.84
CA ILE A 9 3.55 0.67 2.61
C ILE A 9 3.20 -0.77 3.02
N ASP A 10 1.97 -1.21 2.72
CA ASP A 10 1.47 -2.53 3.14
C ASP A 10 2.39 -3.69 2.72
N SER A 11 2.92 -3.67 1.50
CA SER A 11 3.81 -4.69 0.96
C SER A 11 5.19 -4.76 1.63
N LEU A 12 5.59 -3.73 2.37
CA LEU A 12 6.81 -3.74 3.17
C LEU A 12 6.55 -4.10 4.63
N CYS A 13 5.36 -3.82 5.14
CA CYS A 13 5.03 -3.98 6.55
C CYS A 13 4.28 -5.29 6.84
N ILE A 14 3.69 -5.94 5.84
CA ILE A 14 2.87 -7.13 6.00
C ILE A 14 3.36 -8.23 5.04
N VAL A 15 3.57 -9.43 5.58
CA VAL A 15 3.85 -10.61 4.75
C VAL A 15 2.56 -11.06 4.09
N GLN A 16 2.44 -10.84 2.78
CA GLN A 16 1.23 -11.14 2.00
C GLN A 16 1.15 -12.61 1.53
N ASP A 17 2.29 -13.31 1.44
CA ASP A 17 2.38 -14.65 0.85
C ASP A 17 2.03 -15.80 1.80
N ASP A 18 1.95 -15.55 3.12
CA ASP A 18 1.54 -16.56 4.10
C ASP A 18 0.20 -16.18 4.71
N ILE A 19 -0.86 -16.85 4.25
CA ILE A 19 -2.24 -16.57 4.68
C ILE A 19 -2.47 -16.75 6.18
N ARG A 20 -1.65 -17.57 6.86
CA ARG A 20 -1.73 -17.78 8.31
C ARG A 20 -1.14 -16.60 9.08
N ASN A 21 -0.08 -16.00 8.54
CA ASN A 21 0.56 -14.82 9.10
C ASN A 21 -0.15 -13.52 8.68
N TRP A 22 -0.85 -13.54 7.54
CA TRP A 22 -1.63 -12.41 7.07
C TRP A 22 -2.83 -12.11 7.96
N ARG A 23 -3.57 -13.11 8.43
CA ARG A 23 -4.81 -12.89 9.22
C ARG A 23 -4.69 -11.86 10.36
N PRO A 24 -3.69 -11.94 11.26
CA PRO A 24 -3.55 -10.95 12.33
C PRO A 24 -3.14 -9.56 11.82
N GLU A 25 -2.27 -9.48 10.81
CA GLU A 25 -1.76 -8.18 10.30
C GLU A 25 -2.72 -7.50 9.33
N GLY A 26 -3.35 -8.27 8.44
CA GLY A 26 -4.39 -7.83 7.52
C GLY A 26 -5.62 -7.30 8.24
N SER A 27 -5.96 -7.84 9.41
CA SER A 27 -7.06 -7.31 10.23
C SER A 27 -6.83 -5.86 10.70
N LYS A 28 -5.56 -5.45 10.86
CA LYS A 28 -5.17 -4.09 11.30
C LYS A 28 -5.05 -3.09 10.14
N MET A 29 -5.17 -3.55 8.89
CA MET A 29 -5.06 -2.66 7.72
C MET A 29 -6.16 -1.60 7.71
N ALA A 30 -7.39 -1.97 8.09
CA ALA A 30 -8.51 -1.04 8.18
C ALA A 30 -8.18 0.10 9.15
N ASP A 31 -7.76 -0.24 10.38
CA ASP A 31 -7.36 0.74 11.39
C ASP A 31 -6.20 1.61 10.92
N THR A 32 -5.21 1.02 10.23
CA THR A 32 -4.03 1.76 9.74
C THR A 32 -4.41 2.77 8.67
N TYR A 33 -5.26 2.39 7.70
CA TYR A 33 -5.72 3.31 6.66
C TYR A 33 -6.68 4.38 7.19
N GLU A 34 -7.52 4.05 8.18
CA GLU A 34 -8.44 5.00 8.80
C GLU A 34 -7.70 6.09 9.59
N ASN A 35 -6.59 5.72 10.25
CA ASN A 35 -5.79 6.64 11.06
C ASN A 35 -4.65 7.32 10.28
N ALA A 36 -4.52 7.07 8.96
CA ALA A 36 -3.51 7.72 8.13
C ALA A 36 -3.89 9.17 7.82
N PHE A 37 -2.89 10.06 7.79
CA PHE A 37 -3.10 11.44 7.35
C PHE A 37 -3.61 11.52 5.89
N LEU A 38 -3.10 10.63 5.04
CA LEU A 38 -3.50 10.47 3.65
C LEU A 38 -3.27 9.01 3.25
N THR A 39 -4.26 8.40 2.61
CA THR A 39 -4.13 7.08 1.99
C THR A 39 -4.05 7.24 0.47
N ILE A 40 -3.03 6.63 -0.14
CA ILE A 40 -2.85 6.59 -1.60
C ILE A 40 -3.06 5.15 -2.06
N SER A 41 -3.92 4.95 -3.06
CA SER A 41 -4.22 3.63 -3.63
C SER A 41 -3.95 3.59 -5.13
N ALA A 42 -3.23 2.56 -5.56
CA ALA A 42 -2.79 2.35 -6.94
C ALA A 42 -3.80 1.53 -7.76
N THR A 43 -5.06 1.98 -7.83
CA THR A 43 -6.18 1.20 -8.41
C THR A 43 -6.11 1.00 -9.93
N ALA A 44 -5.17 1.65 -10.61
CA ALA A 44 -4.95 1.52 -12.06
C ALA A 44 -4.08 0.32 -12.46
N SER A 45 -3.53 -0.41 -11.48
CA SER A 45 -2.68 -1.59 -11.68
C SER A 45 -3.41 -2.87 -11.29
N SER A 46 -2.99 -4.01 -11.87
CA SER A 46 -3.46 -5.33 -11.47
C SER A 46 -2.91 -5.78 -10.11
N ASP A 47 -1.66 -5.41 -9.80
CA ASP A 47 -0.93 -5.84 -8.61
C ASP A 47 0.33 -4.98 -8.40
N SER A 48 1.08 -5.27 -7.33
CA SER A 48 2.27 -4.50 -6.94
C SER A 48 3.50 -4.74 -7.81
N SER A 49 3.48 -5.71 -8.73
CA SER A 49 4.59 -6.02 -9.64
C SER A 49 4.60 -5.15 -10.91
N VAL A 50 3.49 -4.47 -11.22
CA VAL A 50 3.37 -3.60 -12.41
C VAL A 50 3.17 -2.13 -12.03
N GLY A 51 3.77 -1.24 -12.82
CA GLY A 51 3.72 0.20 -12.59
C GLY A 51 2.40 0.84 -13.03
N ILE A 52 2.02 1.93 -12.37
CA ILE A 52 0.73 2.62 -12.61
C ILE A 52 0.84 3.81 -13.57
N LEU A 53 2.07 4.21 -13.92
CA LEU A 53 2.34 5.37 -14.76
C LEU A 53 2.70 4.90 -16.16
N TRP A 54 1.97 5.40 -17.15
CA TRP A 54 2.37 5.29 -18.55
C TRP A 54 3.60 6.16 -18.79
N ARG A 55 4.71 5.58 -19.24
CA ARG A 55 5.81 6.39 -19.78
C ARG A 55 5.38 6.89 -21.17
N SER A 56 5.16 8.20 -21.29
CA SER A 56 5.35 8.89 -22.56
C SER A 56 6.85 8.90 -22.85
N GLN A 57 7.37 7.81 -23.43
CA GLN A 57 8.64 7.91 -24.14
C GLN A 57 8.30 8.55 -25.49
N GLY A 58 8.91 9.71 -25.75
CA GLY A 58 8.79 10.44 -27.01
C GLY A 58 9.40 9.69 -28.18
#